data_AF-A0A7C5E377-F1
#
_entry.id   AF-A0A7C5E377-F1
#
_cell.length_a   1.000
_cell.length_b   1.000
_cell.length_c   1.000
_cell.angle_alpha   90.00
_cell.angle_beta   90.00
_cell.angle_gamma   90.00
#
_symmetry.space_group_name_H-M   'P 1'
#
loop_
_entity.id
_entity.type
_entity.pdbx_description
1 polymer ?
#
loop_
_entity_poly.entity_id
_entity_poly.type
_entity_poly.pdbx_seq_one_letter_code
_entity_poly.pdbx_strand_id
1 'polypeptide(L)' 'MTEERWQHALDYDWMSEALLEKVLSTIREGRRHQEALNPNKYRYYHPFYDLPGDNNYIVVVVKFGFRLRDS' A
#
# COMPACT_ATOMS: atom_id res chain seq x y z
N MET A 1 0.92 -3.71 -7.48
CA MET A 1 1.04 -2.25 -7.69
C MET A 1 1.65 -2.05 -9.06
N THR A 2 1.11 -1.18 -9.89
CA THR A 2 1.69 -0.87 -11.21
C THR A 2 2.45 0.45 -11.12
N GLU A 3 3.43 0.63 -11.99
CA GLU A 3 4.21 1.88 -12.10
C GLU A 3 3.28 3.08 -12.28
N GLU A 4 2.29 2.98 -13.19
CA GLU A 4 1.33 4.07 -13.47
C GLU A 4 0.57 4.52 -12.22
N ARG A 5 0.19 3.58 -11.35
CA ARG A 5 -0.50 3.89 -10.10
C ARG A 5 0.43 4.50 -9.06
N TRP A 6 1.71 4.14 -9.09
CA TRP A 6 2.71 4.74 -8.22
C TRP A 6 2.98 6.19 -8.64
N GLN A 7 3.22 6.41 -9.93
CA GLN A 7 3.40 7.75 -10.50
C GLN A 7 2.20 8.66 -10.20
N HIS A 8 0.97 8.15 -10.35
CA HIS A 8 -0.21 8.93 -9.97
C HIS A 8 -0.32 9.23 -8.46
N ALA A 9 0.23 8.37 -7.61
CA ALA A 9 0.28 8.65 -6.17
C ALA A 9 1.32 9.72 -5.83
N LEU A 10 2.35 9.93 -6.66
CA LEU A 10 3.34 10.99 -6.47
C LEU A 10 2.79 12.39 -6.81
N ASP A 11 1.61 12.48 -7.44
CA ASP A 11 0.91 13.75 -7.70
C ASP A 11 0.43 14.45 -6.41
N TYR A 12 0.49 13.77 -5.26
CA TYR A 12 0.10 14.34 -3.96
C TYR A 12 1.32 14.95 -3.24
N ASP A 13 1.19 16.18 -2.72
CA ASP A 13 2.29 16.94 -2.07
C ASP A 13 3.00 16.22 -0.90
N TRP A 14 2.32 15.27 -0.26
CA TRP A 14 2.85 14.50 0.88
C TRP A 14 3.48 13.16 0.48
N MET A 15 3.42 12.82 -0.81
CA MET A 15 4.01 11.60 -1.37
C MET A 15 5.41 11.89 -1.91
N SER A 16 6.29 10.89 -1.81
CA SER A 16 7.68 10.98 -2.26
C SER A 16 8.16 9.62 -2.74
N GLU A 17 9.04 9.60 -3.73
CA GLU A 17 9.73 8.38 -4.20
C GLU A 17 10.45 7.65 -3.05
N ALA A 18 10.92 8.38 -2.04
CA ALA A 18 11.54 7.79 -0.85
C ALA A 18 10.59 6.87 -0.04
N LEU A 19 9.28 7.01 -0.22
CA LEU A 19 8.29 6.14 0.42
C LEU A 19 8.10 4.80 -0.32
N LEU A 20 8.56 4.67 -1.56
CA LEU A 20 8.36 3.46 -2.37
C LEU A 20 8.94 2.23 -1.66
N GLU A 21 10.17 2.33 -1.16
CA GLU A 21 10.82 1.22 -0.47
C GLU A 21 10.06 0.82 0.80
N LYS A 22 9.59 1.79 1.58
CA LYS A 22 8.81 1.53 2.80
C LYS A 22 7.45 0.90 2.49
N VAL A 23 6.78 1.33 1.41
CA VAL A 23 5.53 0.71 0.92
C VAL A 23 5.77 -0.73 0.48
N LEU A 24 6.84 -0.99 -0.28
CA LEU A 24 7.18 -2.35 -0.72
C LEU A 24 7.57 -3.25 0.46
N SER A 25 8.34 -2.75 1.42
CA SER A 25 8.67 -3.45 2.67
C SER A 25 7.39 -3.78 3.45
N THR A 26 6.45 -2.84 3.54
CA THR A 26 5.15 -3.07 4.22
C THR A 26 4.38 -4.24 3.60
N ILE A 27 4.39 -4.39 2.28
CA ILE A 27 3.73 -5.53 1.60
C ILE A 27 4.48 -6.84 1.87
N ARG A 28 5.81 -6.81 1.91
CA ARG A 28 6.66 -8.01 2.05
C ARG A 28 6.71 -8.55 3.48
N GLU A 29 6.87 -7.67 4.46
CA GLU A 29 7.19 -7.99 5.85
C GLU A 29 6.07 -7.60 6.82
N GLY A 30 5.12 -6.79 6.37
CA GLY A 30 4.02 -6.33 7.22
C GLY A 30 3.04 -7.43 7.59
N ARG A 31 2.32 -7.19 8.69
CA ARG A 31 1.22 -8.07 9.13
C ARG A 31 0.03 -7.91 8.18
N ARG A 32 -0.40 -9.00 7.57
CA ARG A 32 -1.54 -9.04 6.65
C ARG A 32 -2.85 -9.29 7.42
N HIS A 33 -3.86 -8.47 7.18
CA HIS A 33 -5.22 -8.64 7.63
C HIS A 33 -6.18 -8.58 6.44
N GLN A 34 -6.99 -9.62 6.24
CA GLN A 34 -8.03 -9.63 5.21
C GLN A 34 -9.27 -8.94 5.78
N GLU A 35 -9.87 -8.01 5.04
CA GLU A 35 -11.10 -7.37 5.50
C GLU A 35 -12.27 -8.36 5.49
N ALA A 36 -12.95 -8.50 6.63
CA ALA A 36 -14.05 -9.45 6.80
C ALA A 36 -15.19 -9.26 5.78
N LEU A 37 -15.50 -8.01 5.43
CA LEU A 37 -16.59 -7.66 4.52
C LEU A 37 -16.19 -7.71 3.04
N ASN A 38 -14.89 -7.80 2.73
CA ASN A 38 -14.43 -7.83 1.36
C ASN A 38 -13.23 -8.77 1.22
N PRO A 39 -13.45 -10.02 0.76
CA PRO A 39 -12.39 -11.01 0.67
C PRO A 39 -11.29 -10.64 -0.34
N ASN A 40 -11.55 -9.69 -1.23
CA ASN A 40 -10.58 -9.19 -2.20
C ASN A 40 -9.74 -8.03 -1.67
N LYS A 41 -9.97 -7.58 -0.43
CA LYS A 41 -9.27 -6.44 0.17
C LYS A 41 -8.43 -6.89 1.36
N TYR A 42 -7.15 -6.57 1.28
CA TYR A 42 -6.14 -6.92 2.28
C TYR A 42 -5.47 -5.65 2.76
N ARG A 43 -5.20 -5.57 4.06
CA ARG A 43 -4.43 -4.51 4.69
C ARG A 43 -3.12 -5.09 5.21
N TYR A 44 -2.04 -4.38 4.95
CA TYR A 44 -0.71 -4.70 5.42
C TYR A 44 -0.25 -3.59 6.35
N TYR A 45 0.23 -3.96 7.53
CA TYR A 45 0.67 -3.03 8.56
C TYR A 45 2.14 -3.26 8.85
N HIS A 46 2.95 -2.22 8.78
CA HIS A 46 4.35 -2.30 9.17
C HIS A 46 4.76 -1.05 9.97
N PRO A 47 5.33 -1.22 11.19
CA PRO A 47 5.83 -0.11 11.98
C PRO A 47 7.10 0.47 11.36
N PHE A 48 7.24 1.79 11.44
CA PHE A 48 8.47 2.48 11.09
C PHE A 48 8.78 3.49 12.19
N TYR A 49 10.02 3.52 12.64
CA TYR A 49 10.47 4.42 13.71
C TYR A 49 10.96 5.78 13.19
N ASP A 50 11.10 5.91 11.87
CA ASP A 50 11.71 7.04 11.18
C ASP A 50 10.71 7.80 10.29
N LEU A 51 9.42 7.69 10.58
CA LEU A 51 8.41 8.44 9.84
C LEU A 51 8.32 9.89 10.35
N PRO A 52 8.02 10.85 9.46
CA PRO A 52 7.80 12.24 9.87
C PRO A 52 6.51 12.41 10.67
N GLY A 53 6.57 13.29 11.68
CA GLY A 53 5.48 13.57 12.62
C GLY A 53 5.31 12.46 13.67
N ASP A 54 4.15 12.42 14.33
CA ASP A 54 3.80 11.39 15.32
C ASP A 54 3.30 10.06 14.69
N ASN A 55 3.71 9.79 13.44
CA ASN A 55 3.30 8.60 12.71
C ASN A 55 4.23 7.43 13.02
N ASN A 56 3.67 6.25 13.30
CA ASN A 56 4.46 5.07 13.69
C ASN A 56 4.29 3.86 12.76
N TYR A 57 3.40 3.96 11.76
CA TYR A 57 3.07 2.83 10.88
C TYR A 57 2.75 3.30 9.46
N ILE A 58 3.13 2.48 8.47
CA ILE A 58 2.55 2.55 7.12
C ILE A 58 1.50 1.45 7.01
N VAL A 59 0.36 1.82 6.42
CA VAL A 59 -0.72 0.90 6.10
C VAL A 59 -0.91 0.83 4.60
N VAL A 60 -0.68 -0.34 4.00
CA VAL A 60 -0.90 -0.57 2.57
C VAL A 60 -2.18 -1.37 2.36
N VAL A 61 -3.08 -0.87 1.53
CA VAL A 61 -4.34 -1.54 1.19
C VAL A 61 -4.25 -2.10 -0.23
N VAL A 62 -4.29 -3.44 -0.34
CA VAL A 62 -4.29 -4.15 -1.61
C VAL A 62 -5.70 -4.65 -1.90
N LYS A 63 -6.27 -4.20 -3.03
CA LYS A 63 -7.55 -4.70 -3.55
C LYS A 63 -7.29 -5.50 -4.83
N PHE A 64 -7.63 -6.78 -4.81
CA PHE A 64 -7.66 -7.62 -6.01
C PHE A 64 -8.94 -7.32 -6.80
N GLY A 65 -8.78 -7.01 -8.08
CA GLY A 65 -9.90 -6.87 -9.01
C GLY A 65 -9.75 -7.90 -10.11
N PHE A 66 -10.80 -8.67 -10.37
CA PHE A 66 -10.86 -9.50 -11.57
C PHE A 66 -11.20 -8.59 -12.76
N ARG A 67 -10.26 -8.42 -13.69
CA ARG A 67 -10.61 -7.98 -15.05
C ARG A 67 -11.09 -9.24 -15.77
N LEU A 68 -12.41 -9.36 -15.97
CA LEU A 68 -12.91 -10.23 -17.02
C LEU A 68 -12.30 -9.71 -18.33
N ARG A 69 -11.44 -10.52 -18.96
CA ARG A 69 -11.09 -10.30 -20.35
C ARG A 69 -12.32 -10.77 -21.14
N ASP A 70 -13.16 -9.84 -21.55
CA ASP A 70 -14.13 -10.13 -22.61
C ASP A 70 -13.32 -10.54 -23.84
N SER A 71 -13.58 -11.77 -24.30
CA SER A 71 -12.93 -12.42 -25.45
C SER A 71 -13.64 -12.06 -26.74
#